data_AF-A0A0F9M7E2-F1
#
_entry.id   AF-A0A0F9M7E2-F1
#
_cell.length_a   1.000
_cell.length_b   1.000
_cell.length_c   1.000
_cell.angle_alpha   90.00
_cell.angle_beta   90.00
_cell.angle_gamma   90.00
#
_symmetry.space_group_name_H-M   'P 1'
#
loop_
_entity.id
_entity.type
_entity.pdbx_description
1 polymer ?
#
loop_
_entity_poly.entity_id
_entity_poly.type
_entity_poly.pdbx_seq_one_letter_code
_entity_poly.pdbx_strand_id
1 'polypeptide(L)'
;MIDLTILVILIIAVIMGVTDFIGHRISGFAAGHRDSVLSFSAGLLISLLFLILVPDVTSRGFSELLFLFMLVGFLLMHLAEKYIYKHILDKQELLEDLKVVHIIGFGLDNFLVGFIIASLVELDFFLVINLSVPLFIQMLTSSISLGSIDTRLKEKYSKFILSVLPILGAILGIVLEFEHLITNYVLAFVLGILFYMIVRDVLPQGRRGSSVLFISGNLITISLWLIRILF
;
A
#
# COMPACT_ATOMS: atom_id res chain seq x y z
N MET A 1 -27.29 -8.37 -4.89
CA MET A 1 -26.04 -8.72 -4.17
C MET A 1 -24.87 -7.89 -4.66
N ILE A 2 -24.65 -7.79 -5.98
CA ILE A 2 -23.59 -6.96 -6.59
C ILE A 2 -23.61 -5.50 -6.07
N ASP A 3 -24.80 -4.87 -5.98
CA ASP A 3 -24.91 -3.48 -5.49
C ASP A 3 -24.47 -3.30 -4.03
N LEU A 4 -24.74 -4.28 -3.16
CA LEU A 4 -24.35 -4.23 -1.74
C LEU A 4 -22.84 -4.41 -1.60
N THR A 5 -22.24 -5.31 -2.38
CA THR A 5 -20.79 -5.53 -2.40
C THR A 5 -20.04 -4.30 -2.87
N ILE A 6 -20.47 -3.68 -3.98
CA ILE A 6 -19.89 -2.43 -4.49
C ILE A 6 -20.02 -1.32 -3.44
N LEU A 7 -21.18 -1.20 -2.79
CA LEU A 7 -21.39 -0.22 -1.73
C LEU A 7 -20.39 -0.44 -0.57
N VAL A 8 -20.15 -1.69 -0.16
CA VAL A 8 -19.17 -1.99 0.90
C VAL A 8 -17.75 -1.62 0.47
N ILE A 9 -17.32 -1.96 -0.75
CA ILE A 9 -16.00 -1.55 -1.27
C ILE A 9 -15.84 -0.04 -1.15
N LEU A 10 -16.83 0.72 -1.64
CA LEU A 10 -16.78 2.18 -1.63
C LEU A 10 -16.75 2.72 -0.19
N ILE A 11 -17.51 2.12 0.73
CA ILE A 11 -17.46 2.48 2.16
C ILE A 11 -16.05 2.23 2.72
N ILE A 12 -15.44 1.07 2.45
CA ILE A 12 -14.08 0.75 2.92
C ILE A 12 -13.07 1.73 2.32
N ALA A 13 -13.15 2.00 1.01
CA ALA A 13 -12.27 2.93 0.32
C ALA A 13 -12.41 4.37 0.86
N VAL A 14 -13.63 4.79 1.22
CA VAL A 14 -13.88 6.09 1.87
C VAL A 14 -13.32 6.11 3.28
N ILE A 15 -13.53 5.06 4.09
CA ILE A 15 -12.93 4.94 5.43
C ILE A 15 -11.41 5.04 5.34
N MET A 16 -10.83 4.39 4.35
CA MET A 16 -9.40 4.44 4.05
C MET A 16 -8.94 5.86 3.67
N GLY A 17 -9.63 6.53 2.77
CA GLY A 17 -9.35 7.93 2.44
C GLY A 17 -9.43 8.86 3.66
N VAL A 18 -10.43 8.68 4.51
CA VAL A 18 -10.57 9.42 5.78
C VAL A 18 -9.43 9.10 6.73
N THR A 19 -8.96 7.86 6.77
CA THR A 19 -7.84 7.41 7.61
C THR A 19 -6.55 8.09 7.21
N ASP A 20 -6.26 8.21 5.91
CA ASP A 20 -5.08 8.94 5.43
C ASP A 20 -5.16 10.43 5.82
N PHE A 21 -6.33 11.04 5.62
CA PHE A 21 -6.58 12.43 6.00
C PHE A 21 -6.39 12.68 7.50
N ILE A 22 -6.90 11.79 8.36
CA ILE A 22 -6.76 11.89 9.82
C ILE A 22 -5.35 11.50 10.28
N GLY A 23 -4.73 10.50 9.65
CA GLY A 23 -3.38 10.02 9.95
C GLY A 23 -2.36 11.14 9.90
N HIS A 24 -2.51 12.07 8.94
CA HIS A 24 -1.71 13.29 8.86
C HIS A 24 -1.84 14.23 10.07
N ARG A 25 -2.95 14.20 10.80
CA ARG A 25 -3.15 14.98 12.03
C ARG A 25 -2.55 14.30 13.25
N ILE A 26 -2.53 12.96 13.25
CA ILE A 26 -2.02 12.12 14.35
C ILE A 26 -0.50 11.91 14.22
N SER A 27 0.07 12.05 13.03
CA SER A 27 1.50 11.84 12.73
C SER A 27 2.44 12.62 13.66
N GLY A 28 2.07 13.84 14.05
CA GLY A 28 2.83 14.65 15.00
C GLY A 28 2.94 14.03 16.40
N PHE A 29 1.95 13.25 16.83
CA PHE A 29 1.95 12.55 18.12
C PHE A 29 2.69 11.20 18.04
N ALA A 30 2.63 10.52 16.89
CA ALA A 30 3.27 9.24 16.65
C ALA A 30 4.78 9.34 16.32
N ALA A 31 5.32 10.55 16.12
CA ALA A 31 6.70 10.78 15.73
C ALA A 31 7.73 10.11 16.67
N GLY A 32 7.47 10.06 17.97
CA GLY A 32 8.34 9.42 18.96
C GLY A 32 8.42 7.89 18.88
N HIS A 33 7.44 7.24 18.25
CA HIS A 33 7.38 5.78 18.10
C HIS A 33 7.34 5.34 16.63
N ARG A 34 7.74 6.22 15.71
CA ARG A 34 7.64 6.02 14.26
C ARG A 34 8.29 4.71 13.81
N ASP A 35 9.55 4.47 14.17
CA ASP A 35 10.28 3.27 13.73
C ASP A 35 9.63 1.99 14.26
N SER A 36 9.00 2.04 15.43
CA SER A 36 8.22 0.94 16.01
C SER A 36 6.95 0.65 15.20
N VAL A 37 6.19 1.69 14.85
CA VAL A 37 4.99 1.56 13.99
C VAL A 37 5.36 1.04 12.61
N LEU A 38 6.43 1.56 12.02
CA LEU A 38 6.97 1.11 10.73
C LEU A 38 7.40 -0.36 10.78
N SER A 39 8.08 -0.78 11.85
CA SER A 39 8.46 -2.19 12.02
C SER A 39 7.24 -3.10 12.03
N PHE A 40 6.22 -2.75 12.81
CA PHE A 40 4.98 -3.50 12.92
C PHE A 40 4.23 -3.58 11.57
N SER A 41 4.08 -2.44 10.90
CA SER A 41 3.43 -2.35 9.59
C SER A 41 4.19 -3.12 8.51
N ALA A 42 5.52 -3.02 8.47
CA ALA A 42 6.34 -3.79 7.53
C ALA A 42 6.12 -5.30 7.70
N GLY A 43 6.01 -5.77 8.95
CA GLY A 43 5.73 -7.17 9.23
C GLY A 43 4.35 -7.62 8.75
N LEU A 44 3.32 -6.81 9.00
CA LEU A 44 1.96 -7.06 8.50
C LEU A 44 1.93 -7.12 6.97
N LEU A 45 2.62 -6.20 6.30
CA LEU A 45 2.57 -6.02 4.85
C LEU A 45 3.38 -7.05 4.07
N ILE A 46 4.57 -7.43 4.55
CA ILE A 46 5.35 -8.50 3.92
C ILE A 46 4.57 -9.80 3.96
N SER A 47 4.03 -10.17 5.14
CA SER A 47 3.21 -11.37 5.28
C SER A 47 1.92 -11.30 4.46
N LEU A 48 1.25 -10.15 4.40
CA LEU A 48 0.07 -9.91 3.57
C LEU A 48 0.36 -10.18 2.09
N LEU A 49 1.47 -9.60 1.60
CA LEU A 49 1.89 -9.72 0.21
C LEU A 49 2.15 -11.18 -0.16
N PHE A 50 2.96 -11.90 0.63
CA PHE A 50 3.37 -13.26 0.29
C PHE A 50 2.33 -14.34 0.59
N LEU A 51 1.53 -14.19 1.65
CA LEU A 51 0.58 -15.23 2.06
C LEU A 51 -0.80 -15.07 1.43
N ILE A 52 -1.18 -13.84 1.08
CA ILE A 52 -2.53 -13.55 0.60
C ILE A 52 -2.49 -13.00 -0.82
N LEU A 53 -1.82 -11.87 -1.07
CA LEU A 53 -1.97 -11.16 -2.35
C LEU A 53 -1.33 -11.90 -3.52
N VAL A 54 -0.08 -12.35 -3.39
CA VAL A 54 0.64 -13.09 -4.46
C VAL A 54 -0.05 -14.43 -4.77
N PRO A 55 -0.40 -15.27 -3.79
CA PRO A 55 -1.15 -16.51 -4.06
C PRO A 55 -2.50 -16.25 -4.70
N ASP A 56 -3.23 -15.20 -4.30
CA ASP A 56 -4.54 -14.90 -4.87
C ASP A 56 -4.44 -14.57 -6.37
N VAL A 57 -3.55 -13.65 -6.74
CA VAL A 57 -3.35 -13.26 -8.15
C VAL A 57 -2.92 -14.44 -9.02
N THR A 58 -2.06 -15.30 -8.49
CA THR A 58 -1.56 -16.48 -9.24
C THR A 58 -2.59 -17.60 -9.34
N SER A 59 -3.52 -17.72 -8.37
CA SER A 59 -4.60 -18.71 -8.41
C SER A 59 -5.65 -18.44 -9.50
N ARG A 60 -5.85 -17.17 -9.89
CA ARG A 60 -6.84 -16.74 -10.90
C ARG A 60 -6.46 -17.09 -12.35
N GLY A 61 -5.25 -17.57 -12.58
CA GLY A 61 -4.75 -17.94 -13.89
C GLY A 61 -3.23 -17.99 -13.85
N PHE A 62 -2.67 -19.19 -13.66
CA PHE A 62 -1.22 -19.34 -13.58
C PHE A 62 -0.57 -19.03 -14.93
N SER A 63 0.17 -17.93 -14.97
CA SER A 63 1.01 -17.52 -16.09
C SER A 63 2.33 -17.02 -15.51
N GLU A 64 3.46 -17.54 -15.98
CA GLU A 64 4.78 -17.06 -15.58
C GLU A 64 4.96 -15.55 -15.84
N LEU A 65 4.18 -15.01 -16.78
CA LEU A 65 4.12 -13.59 -17.06
C LEU A 65 3.64 -12.77 -15.84
N LEU A 66 2.82 -13.30 -14.93
CA LEU A 66 2.42 -12.57 -13.72
C LEU A 66 3.65 -12.18 -12.88
N PHE A 67 4.60 -13.09 -12.71
CA PHE A 67 5.84 -12.80 -11.99
C PHE A 67 6.73 -11.81 -12.76
N LEU A 68 6.72 -11.86 -14.09
CA LEU A 68 7.38 -10.85 -14.92
C LEU A 68 6.76 -9.46 -14.68
N PHE A 69 5.44 -9.33 -14.70
CA PHE A 69 4.76 -8.05 -14.44
C PHE A 69 5.05 -7.52 -13.04
N MET A 70 5.07 -8.41 -12.03
CA MET A 70 5.48 -8.06 -10.68
C MET A 70 6.92 -7.56 -10.62
N LEU A 71 7.85 -8.22 -11.31
CA LEU A 71 9.24 -7.76 -11.42
C LEU A 71 9.32 -6.41 -12.12
N VAL A 72 8.57 -6.21 -13.21
CA VAL A 72 8.54 -4.93 -13.94
C VAL A 72 8.04 -3.80 -13.04
N GLY A 73 6.97 -4.02 -12.26
CA GLY A 73 6.48 -3.04 -11.29
C GLY A 73 7.52 -2.65 -10.26
N PHE A 74 8.20 -3.64 -9.67
CA PHE A 74 9.29 -3.42 -8.72
C PHE A 74 10.46 -2.64 -9.35
N LEU A 75 10.91 -3.05 -10.53
CA LEU A 75 12.04 -2.43 -11.23
C LEU A 75 11.73 -0.99 -11.65
N LEU A 76 10.53 -0.71 -12.16
CA LEU A 76 10.14 0.64 -12.56
C LEU A 76 10.18 1.60 -11.37
N MET A 77 9.64 1.21 -10.22
CA MET A 77 9.66 2.06 -9.03
C MET A 77 11.09 2.26 -8.51
N HIS A 78 11.90 1.19 -8.50
CA HIS A 78 13.32 1.29 -8.15
C HIS A 78 14.10 2.25 -9.07
N LEU A 79 13.91 2.12 -10.38
CA LEU A 79 14.60 2.94 -11.37
C LEU A 79 14.13 4.39 -11.31
N ALA A 80 12.84 4.64 -11.11
CA ALA A 80 12.29 5.98 -10.95
C ALA A 80 12.95 6.72 -9.77
N GLU A 81 13.05 6.08 -8.60
CA GLU A 81 13.70 6.68 -7.44
C GLU A 81 15.20 6.86 -7.65
N LYS A 82 15.89 5.83 -8.17
CA LYS A 82 17.34 5.89 -8.41
C LYS A 82 17.75 6.93 -9.44
N TYR A 83 16.91 7.16 -10.45
CA TYR A 83 17.14 8.19 -11.47
C TYR A 83 17.26 9.57 -10.83
N ILE A 84 16.40 9.85 -9.86
CA ILE A 84 16.31 11.15 -9.18
C ILE A 84 17.51 11.38 -8.27
N TYR A 85 17.94 10.35 -7.54
CA TYR A 85 19.20 10.40 -6.78
C TYR A 85 20.44 10.66 -7.63
N LYS A 86 20.45 10.23 -8.90
CA LYS A 86 21.64 10.31 -9.76
C LYS A 86 21.74 11.64 -10.53
N HIS A 87 20.62 12.25 -10.89
CA HIS A 87 20.60 13.39 -11.80
C HIS A 87 20.53 14.75 -11.11
N ILE A 88 20.25 14.78 -9.80
CA ILE A 88 20.14 16.03 -9.06
C ILE A 88 21.36 16.18 -8.16
N LEU A 89 22.23 17.12 -8.56
CA LEU A 89 23.50 17.41 -7.88
C LEU A 89 23.32 18.43 -6.75
N ASP A 90 22.36 19.33 -6.89
CA ASP A 90 22.04 20.31 -5.85
C ASP A 90 21.24 19.66 -4.71
N LYS A 91 21.65 19.93 -3.46
CA LYS A 91 21.04 19.29 -2.29
C LYS A 91 19.62 19.80 -2.02
N GLN A 92 19.31 21.06 -2.31
CA GLN A 92 17.97 21.60 -2.10
C GLN A 92 17.01 21.09 -3.17
N GLU A 93 17.44 21.12 -4.43
CA GLU A 93 16.68 20.55 -5.55
C GLU A 93 16.44 19.04 -5.35
N LEU A 94 17.46 18.30 -4.88
CA LEU A 94 17.33 16.87 -4.59
C LEU A 94 16.29 16.62 -3.49
N LEU A 95 16.26 17.46 -2.45
CA LEU A 95 15.27 17.33 -1.39
C LEU A 95 13.86 17.67 -1.87
N GLU A 96 13.68 18.60 -2.81
CA GLU A 96 12.38 18.92 -3.38
C GLU A 96 11.87 17.82 -4.31
N ASP A 97 12.72 17.30 -5.18
CA ASP A 97 12.32 16.25 -6.11
C ASP A 97 12.10 14.90 -5.41
N LEU A 98 12.94 14.55 -4.42
CA LEU A 98 12.68 13.37 -3.58
C LEU A 98 11.34 13.49 -2.84
N LYS A 99 10.93 14.71 -2.44
CA LYS A 99 9.60 14.91 -1.85
C LYS A 99 8.49 14.61 -2.85
N VAL A 100 8.62 15.08 -4.09
CA VAL A 100 7.64 14.81 -5.15
C VAL A 100 7.53 13.31 -5.41
N VAL A 101 8.66 12.61 -5.50
CA VAL A 101 8.68 11.14 -5.66
C VAL A 101 8.00 10.43 -4.52
N HIS A 102 8.31 10.80 -3.28
CA HIS A 102 7.66 10.19 -2.13
C HIS A 102 6.15 10.49 -2.15
N ILE A 103 5.71 11.72 -2.42
CA ILE A 103 4.28 12.05 -2.53
C ILE A 103 3.59 11.21 -3.61
N ILE A 104 4.24 11.04 -4.78
CA ILE A 104 3.73 10.17 -5.85
C ILE A 104 3.72 8.72 -5.41
N GLY A 105 4.78 8.23 -4.76
CA GLY A 105 4.90 6.86 -4.25
C GLY A 105 3.82 6.55 -3.21
N PHE A 106 3.62 7.43 -2.24
CA PHE A 106 2.54 7.31 -1.25
C PHE A 106 1.16 7.44 -1.89
N GLY A 107 1.03 8.27 -2.93
CA GLY A 107 -0.20 8.38 -3.69
C GLY A 107 -0.54 7.10 -4.43
N LEU A 108 0.47 6.49 -5.08
CA LEU A 108 0.36 5.16 -5.64
C LEU A 108 -0.01 4.16 -4.57
N ASP A 109 0.70 4.10 -3.43
CA ASP A 109 0.38 3.19 -2.33
C ASP A 109 -1.10 3.28 -1.89
N ASN A 110 -1.61 4.50 -1.67
CA ASN A 110 -3.00 4.75 -1.32
C ASN A 110 -3.97 4.30 -2.44
N PHE A 111 -3.62 4.55 -3.70
CA PHE A 111 -4.38 4.07 -4.86
C PHE A 111 -4.42 2.54 -4.93
N LEU A 112 -3.26 1.89 -4.76
CA LEU A 112 -3.11 0.44 -4.83
C LEU A 112 -3.95 -0.25 -3.76
N VAL A 113 -3.99 0.29 -2.53
CA VAL A 113 -4.82 -0.24 -1.44
C VAL A 113 -6.30 -0.31 -1.85
N GLY A 114 -6.84 0.77 -2.41
CA GLY A 114 -8.23 0.80 -2.89
C GLY A 114 -8.47 -0.17 -4.06
N PHE A 115 -7.54 -0.20 -5.01
CA PHE A 115 -7.60 -1.11 -6.16
C PHE A 115 -7.59 -2.58 -5.75
N ILE A 116 -6.74 -2.95 -4.80
CA ILE A 116 -6.63 -4.32 -4.26
C ILE A 116 -7.95 -4.71 -3.58
N ILE A 117 -8.54 -3.85 -2.75
CA ILE A 117 -9.79 -4.16 -2.06
C ILE A 117 -10.94 -4.40 -3.03
N ALA A 118 -11.06 -3.53 -4.03
CA ALA A 118 -12.07 -3.69 -5.08
C ALA A 118 -11.88 -5.02 -5.81
N SER A 119 -10.66 -5.27 -6.30
CA SER A 119 -10.35 -6.43 -7.15
C SER A 119 -10.40 -7.79 -6.43
N LEU A 120 -10.47 -7.79 -5.10
CA LEU A 120 -10.52 -9.00 -4.27
C LEU A 120 -11.92 -9.28 -3.69
N VAL A 121 -12.89 -8.35 -3.82
CA VAL A 121 -14.18 -8.47 -3.12
C VAL A 121 -15.09 -9.54 -3.69
N GLU A 122 -15.00 -9.80 -5.00
CA GLU A 122 -15.88 -10.76 -5.67
C GLU A 122 -15.64 -12.20 -5.19
N LEU A 123 -14.48 -12.47 -4.59
CA LEU A 123 -14.11 -13.79 -4.11
C LEU A 123 -14.71 -14.11 -2.74
N ASP A 124 -14.50 -13.22 -1.77
CA ASP A 124 -14.85 -13.49 -0.38
C ASP A 124 -14.99 -12.18 0.42
N PHE A 125 -16.19 -11.93 0.91
CA PHE A 125 -16.46 -10.77 1.77
C PHE A 125 -15.64 -10.80 3.07
N PHE A 126 -15.41 -11.98 3.66
CA PHE A 126 -14.61 -12.13 4.86
C PHE A 126 -13.13 -11.87 4.59
N LEU A 127 -12.63 -12.23 3.41
CA LEU A 127 -11.29 -11.87 2.96
C LEU A 127 -11.09 -10.36 2.99
N VAL A 128 -12.02 -9.59 2.45
CA VAL A 128 -11.90 -8.12 2.41
C VAL A 128 -11.86 -7.51 3.80
N ILE A 129 -12.68 -7.99 4.74
CA ILE A 129 -12.64 -7.54 6.13
C ILE A 129 -11.27 -7.83 6.75
N ASN A 130 -10.74 -9.05 6.55
CA ASN A 130 -9.45 -9.45 7.09
C ASN A 130 -8.30 -8.64 6.50
N LEU A 131 -8.35 -8.31 5.20
CA LEU A 131 -7.36 -7.48 4.52
C LEU A 131 -7.45 -6.00 4.90
N SER A 132 -8.65 -5.53 5.25
CA SER A 132 -8.86 -4.13 5.61
C SER A 132 -8.02 -3.71 6.82
N VAL A 133 -7.77 -4.61 7.78
CA VAL A 133 -6.98 -4.29 8.99
C VAL A 133 -5.49 -4.03 8.67
N PRO A 134 -4.74 -4.94 8.02
CA PRO A 134 -3.38 -4.65 7.57
C PRO A 134 -3.28 -3.43 6.67
N LEU A 135 -4.20 -3.27 5.72
CA LEU A 135 -4.21 -2.16 4.77
C LEU A 135 -4.52 -0.82 5.46
N PHE A 136 -5.41 -0.80 6.45
CA PHE A 136 -5.66 0.38 7.28
C PHE A 136 -4.40 0.81 8.05
N ILE A 137 -3.67 -0.15 8.64
CA ILE A 137 -2.42 0.11 9.35
C ILE A 137 -1.34 0.63 8.40
N GLN A 138 -1.28 0.12 7.16
CA GLN A 138 -0.41 0.65 6.12
C GLN A 138 -0.71 2.11 5.82
N MET A 139 -1.98 2.46 5.63
CA MET A 139 -2.35 3.85 5.34
C MET A 139 -1.97 4.79 6.47
N LEU A 140 -2.22 4.41 7.72
CA LEU A 140 -1.74 5.19 8.88
C LEU A 140 -0.21 5.37 8.85
N THR A 141 0.52 4.31 8.52
CA THR A 141 1.99 4.32 8.48
C THR A 141 2.52 5.18 7.34
N SER A 142 1.86 5.16 6.19
CA SER A 142 2.11 6.02 5.03
C SER A 142 1.93 7.50 5.42
N SER A 143 0.80 7.85 6.05
CA SER A 143 0.55 9.24 6.48
C SER A 143 1.52 9.72 7.57
N ILE A 144 1.96 8.83 8.47
CA ILE A 144 3.01 9.11 9.48
C ILE A 144 4.36 9.35 8.79
N SER A 145 4.69 8.55 7.77
CA SER A 145 5.94 8.68 7.02
C SER A 145 6.00 9.99 6.24
N LEU A 146 4.89 10.34 5.58
CA LEU A 146 4.70 11.63 4.91
C LEU A 146 4.81 12.83 5.86
N GLY A 147 4.20 12.76 7.05
CA GLY A 147 4.18 13.88 8.02
C GLY A 147 5.57 14.30 8.52
N SER A 148 6.56 13.40 8.47
CA SER A 148 7.95 13.71 8.84
C SER A 148 8.76 14.42 7.76
N ILE A 149 8.30 14.32 6.51
CA ILE A 149 8.93 14.95 5.37
C ILE A 149 8.41 16.39 5.38
N ASP A 150 9.25 17.34 5.81
CA ASP A 150 8.88 18.76 6.02
C ASP A 150 8.22 19.36 4.76
N THR A 151 6.88 19.38 4.77
CA THR A 151 6.03 19.65 3.60
C THR A 151 5.58 21.11 3.61
N ARG A 152 6.50 22.03 3.33
CA ARG A 152 6.12 23.43 3.04
C ARG A 152 5.37 23.62 1.71
N LEU A 153 5.29 22.59 0.87
CA LEU A 153 4.41 22.56 -0.31
C LEU A 153 2.96 22.44 0.14
N LYS A 154 2.22 23.55 0.12
CA LYS A 154 0.75 23.68 0.31
C LYS A 154 0.10 22.44 0.95
N GLU A 155 0.44 22.15 2.22
CA GLU A 155 0.13 20.90 2.93
C GLU A 155 -1.30 20.39 2.71
N LYS A 156 -2.26 21.31 2.61
CA LYS A 156 -3.68 21.01 2.48
C LYS A 156 -4.05 20.33 1.16
N TYR A 157 -3.39 20.69 0.05
CA TYR A 157 -3.75 20.16 -1.27
C TYR A 157 -3.21 18.76 -1.49
N SER A 158 -1.95 18.49 -1.11
CA SER A 158 -1.40 17.13 -1.19
C SER A 158 -2.17 16.16 -0.30
N LYS A 159 -2.47 16.54 0.95
CA LYS A 159 -3.28 15.71 1.88
C LYS A 159 -4.66 15.39 1.31
N PHE A 160 -5.32 16.36 0.67
CA PHE A 160 -6.62 16.12 0.04
C PHE A 160 -6.51 15.19 -1.17
N ILE A 161 -5.53 15.40 -2.05
CA ILE A 161 -5.31 14.55 -3.23
C ILE A 161 -5.03 13.10 -2.80
N LEU A 162 -4.10 12.91 -1.85
CA LEU A 162 -3.73 11.58 -1.32
C LEU A 162 -4.92 10.83 -0.71
N SER A 163 -5.83 11.53 -0.02
CA SER A 163 -7.03 10.92 0.57
C SER A 163 -8.09 10.46 -0.44
N VAL A 164 -8.06 10.98 -1.68
CA VAL A 164 -9.00 10.62 -2.75
C VAL A 164 -8.49 9.40 -3.55
N LEU A 165 -7.18 9.14 -3.53
CA LEU A 165 -6.58 8.06 -4.33
C LEU A 165 -7.08 6.65 -4.01
N PRO A 166 -7.35 6.25 -2.75
CA PRO A 166 -7.97 4.94 -2.47
C PRO A 166 -9.34 4.78 -3.12
N ILE A 167 -10.13 5.86 -3.16
CA ILE A 167 -11.45 5.85 -3.78
C ILE A 167 -11.30 5.67 -5.30
N LEU A 168 -10.37 6.39 -5.93
CA LEU A 168 -10.09 6.24 -7.36
C LEU A 168 -9.55 4.85 -7.71
N GLY A 169 -8.69 4.29 -6.84
CA GLY A 169 -8.19 2.93 -6.99
C GLY A 169 -9.32 1.91 -6.94
N ALA A 170 -10.23 2.04 -5.97
CA ALA A 170 -11.38 1.16 -5.84
C ALA A 170 -12.32 1.26 -7.05
N ILE A 171 -12.59 2.47 -7.54
CA ILE A 171 -13.40 2.68 -8.76
C ILE A 171 -12.72 2.00 -9.95
N LEU A 172 -11.42 2.17 -10.14
CA LEU A 172 -10.69 1.55 -11.24
C LEU A 172 -10.72 0.01 -11.14
N GLY A 173 -10.62 -0.53 -9.92
CA GLY A 173 -10.75 -1.97 -9.67
C GLY A 173 -12.10 -2.50 -10.13
N ILE A 174 -13.19 -1.87 -9.68
CA ILE A 174 -14.55 -2.23 -10.08
C ILE A 174 -14.74 -2.14 -11.60
N VAL A 175 -14.16 -1.13 -12.26
CA VAL A 175 -14.28 -0.94 -13.72
C VAL A 175 -13.43 -1.94 -14.51
N LEU A 176 -12.28 -2.38 -13.99
CA LEU A 176 -11.41 -3.33 -14.68
C LEU A 176 -11.82 -4.80 -14.45
N GLU A 177 -12.59 -5.10 -13.40
CA GLU A 177 -13.13 -6.45 -13.16
C GLU A 177 -13.93 -7.02 -14.34
N PHE A 178 -14.44 -6.17 -15.24
CA PHE A 178 -15.09 -6.60 -16.49
C PHE A 178 -14.16 -7.41 -17.43
N GLU A 179 -12.83 -7.28 -17.30
CA GLU A 179 -11.84 -8.09 -18.03
C GLU A 179 -10.83 -8.76 -17.08
N HIS A 180 -11.20 -9.91 -16.50
CA HIS A 180 -10.41 -10.64 -15.50
C HIS A 180 -8.93 -10.88 -15.87
N LEU A 181 -8.63 -11.11 -17.16
CA LEU A 181 -7.27 -11.38 -17.62
C LEU A 181 -6.37 -10.15 -17.54
N ILE A 182 -6.88 -8.97 -17.95
CA ILE A 182 -6.13 -7.71 -17.84
C ILE A 182 -5.94 -7.35 -16.36
N THR A 183 -6.99 -7.53 -15.55
CA THR A 183 -6.96 -7.24 -14.12
C THR A 183 -5.88 -8.03 -13.39
N ASN A 184 -5.67 -9.30 -13.72
CA ASN A 184 -4.60 -10.10 -13.08
C ASN A 184 -3.19 -9.58 -13.40
N TYR A 185 -2.92 -9.16 -14.64
CA TYR A 185 -1.61 -8.59 -15.00
C TYR A 185 -1.39 -7.22 -14.36
N VAL A 186 -2.42 -6.38 -14.31
CA VAL A 186 -2.37 -5.09 -13.62
C VAL A 186 -2.16 -5.30 -12.13
N LEU A 187 -2.88 -6.22 -11.48
CA LEU A 187 -2.68 -6.57 -10.08
C LEU A 187 -1.25 -7.08 -9.83
N ALA A 188 -0.73 -7.98 -10.67
CA ALA A 188 0.63 -8.49 -10.49
C ALA A 188 1.67 -7.36 -10.55
N PHE A 189 1.53 -6.45 -11.52
CA PHE A 189 2.35 -5.24 -11.64
C PHE A 189 2.25 -4.35 -10.40
N VAL A 190 1.03 -4.10 -9.93
CA VAL A 190 0.72 -3.34 -8.71
C VAL A 190 1.38 -3.96 -7.47
N LEU A 191 1.33 -5.29 -7.31
CA LEU A 191 1.99 -5.98 -6.20
C LEU A 191 3.52 -5.83 -6.24
N GLY A 192 4.10 -5.71 -7.44
CA GLY A 192 5.50 -5.39 -7.65
C GLY A 192 5.89 -4.02 -7.10
N ILE A 193 5.07 -3.00 -7.42
CA ILE A 193 5.23 -1.64 -6.90
C ILE A 193 5.08 -1.64 -5.37
N LEU A 194 4.01 -2.26 -4.86
CA LEU A 194 3.76 -2.38 -3.43
C LEU A 194 4.95 -3.05 -2.71
N PHE A 195 5.51 -4.11 -3.28
CA PHE A 195 6.67 -4.76 -2.69
C PHE A 195 7.89 -3.83 -2.59
N TYR A 196 8.15 -3.06 -3.63
CA TYR A 196 9.21 -2.05 -3.60
C TYR A 196 8.97 -1.01 -2.50
N MET A 197 7.75 -0.46 -2.44
CA MET A 197 7.35 0.53 -1.43
C MET A 197 7.52 -0.01 -0.01
N ILE A 198 7.11 -1.25 0.24
CA ILE A 198 7.29 -1.90 1.55
C ILE A 198 8.77 -1.97 1.92
N VAL A 199 9.64 -2.45 1.01
CA VAL A 199 11.07 -2.61 1.28
C VAL A 199 11.76 -1.25 1.46
N ARG A 200 11.31 -0.24 0.73
CA ARG A 200 11.98 1.06 0.69
C ARG A 200 11.53 2.01 1.78
N ASP A 201 10.21 2.16 1.94
CA ASP A 201 9.60 3.23 2.72
C ASP A 201 9.01 2.75 4.06
N VAL A 202 8.59 1.49 4.14
CA VAL A 202 7.99 0.94 5.37
C VAL A 202 9.00 0.17 6.22
N LEU A 203 9.86 -0.64 5.58
CA LEU A 203 10.83 -1.47 6.29
C LEU A 203 11.94 -0.59 6.90
N PRO A 204 12.09 -0.57 8.24
CA PRO A 204 13.12 0.24 8.89
C PRO A 204 14.53 -0.16 8.42
N GLN A 205 15.36 0.84 8.11
CA GLN A 205 16.72 0.61 7.59
C GLN A 205 17.80 0.69 8.68
N GLY A 206 18.85 -0.11 8.51
CA GLY A 206 20.03 -0.09 9.36
C GLY A 206 19.76 -0.60 10.77
N ARG A 207 20.09 0.21 11.79
CA ARG A 207 19.87 -0.12 13.21
C ARG A 207 18.53 0.38 13.76
N ARG A 208 17.68 0.98 12.91
CA ARG A 208 16.37 1.50 13.31
C ARG A 208 15.33 0.38 13.30
N GLY A 209 14.25 0.58 14.05
CA GLY A 209 13.15 -0.37 14.15
C GLY A 209 13.32 -1.44 15.22
N SER A 210 12.25 -2.20 15.44
CA SER A 210 12.14 -3.26 16.43
C SER A 210 11.83 -4.58 15.74
N SER A 211 12.76 -5.52 15.80
CA SER A 211 12.56 -6.88 15.26
C SER A 211 11.38 -7.58 15.92
N VAL A 212 11.11 -7.30 17.20
CA VAL A 212 9.98 -7.89 17.94
C VAL A 212 8.66 -7.41 17.35
N LEU A 213 8.54 -6.12 17.04
CA LEU A 213 7.33 -5.56 16.42
C LEU A 213 7.16 -6.02 14.98
N PHE A 214 8.25 -6.16 14.23
CA PHE A 214 8.21 -6.76 12.90
C PHE A 214 7.68 -8.19 12.92
N ILE A 215 8.16 -9.02 13.85
CA ILE A 215 7.68 -10.40 14.00
C ILE A 215 6.22 -10.42 14.47
N SER A 216 5.82 -9.56 15.42
CA SER A 216 4.42 -9.53 15.88
C SER A 216 3.45 -9.14 14.76
N GLY A 217 3.83 -8.20 13.89
CA GLY A 217 3.06 -7.88 12.68
C GLY A 217 2.88 -9.09 11.77
N ASN A 218 3.96 -9.82 11.49
CA ASN A 218 3.88 -11.06 10.69
C ASN A 218 2.94 -12.09 11.34
N LEU A 219 3.06 -12.32 12.64
CA LEU A 219 2.26 -13.31 13.35
C LEU A 219 0.75 -13.00 13.30
N ILE A 220 0.37 -11.72 13.31
CA ILE A 220 -1.04 -11.31 13.18
C ILE A 220 -1.57 -11.70 11.80
N THR A 221 -0.87 -11.34 10.72
CA THR A 221 -1.32 -11.70 9.37
C THR A 221 -1.29 -13.22 9.15
N ILE A 222 -0.29 -13.93 9.67
CA ILE A 222 -0.25 -15.39 9.63
C ILE A 222 -1.46 -15.98 10.36
N SER A 223 -1.84 -15.43 11.52
CA SER A 223 -3.01 -15.90 12.26
C SER A 223 -4.31 -15.65 11.47
N LEU A 224 -4.46 -14.47 10.87
CA LEU A 224 -5.60 -14.16 9.99
C LEU A 224 -5.67 -15.11 8.79
N TRP A 225 -4.52 -15.40 8.18
CA TRP A 225 -4.40 -16.34 7.07
C TRP A 225 -4.72 -17.78 7.47
N LEU A 226 -4.27 -18.23 8.65
CA LEU A 226 -4.61 -19.56 9.17
C LEU A 226 -6.10 -19.69 9.48
N ILE A 227 -6.71 -18.66 10.09
CA ILE A 227 -8.16 -18.65 10.35
C ILE A 227 -8.94 -18.81 9.04
N ARG A 228 -8.54 -18.10 7.97
CA ARG A 228 -9.15 -18.22 6.64
C ARG A 228 -9.06 -19.63 6.04
N ILE A 229 -7.98 -20.38 6.32
CA ILE A 229 -7.81 -21.74 5.78
C ILE A 229 -8.62 -22.76 6.58
N LEU A 230 -8.82 -22.51 7.87
CA LEU A 230 -9.46 -23.45 8.79
C LEU A 230 -10.99 -23.31 8.85
N PHE A 231 -11.54 -22.15 8.50
CA PHE A 231 -12.97 -21.83 8.55
C PHE A 231 -13.45 -21.25 7.22
#